data_AF-Y0KEN9-F1
#
_entry.id   AF-Y0KEN9-F1
#
_cell.length_a   1.000
_cell.length_b   1.000
_cell.length_c   1.000
_cell.angle_alpha   90.00
_cell.angle_beta   90.00
_cell.angle_gamma   90.00
#
_symmetry.space_group_name_H-M   'P 1'
#
loop_
_entity.id
_entity.type
_entity.pdbx_description
1 polymer ?
#
loop_
_entity_poly.entity_id
_entity_poly.type
_entity_poly.pdbx_seq_one_letter_code
_entity_poly.pdbx_strand_id
1 'polypeptide(L)'
;MSIDGKQSKQVLLKEYERLFEVLKYSMHELPAGVIWNPNAATTKQCAELLNDLYQFEALSNELGIEHDKFIQGCSWHLEHYPHYLSRQKHFSGYAQYIQERNGPLRVSA
;
A
#
# COMPACT_ATOMS: atom_id res chain seq x y z
N MET A 1 -15.70 -31.41 9.73
CA MET A 1 -15.21 -30.03 9.57
C MET A 1 -16.01 -29.13 10.51
N SER A 2 -15.40 -28.68 11.59
CA SER A 2 -16.05 -27.91 12.66
C SER A 2 -16.47 -26.51 12.20
N ILE A 3 -17.56 -26.00 12.77
CA ILE A 3 -18.12 -24.67 12.49
C ILE A 3 -17.09 -23.57 12.82
N ASP A 4 -16.26 -23.79 13.84
CA ASP A 4 -15.20 -22.87 14.29
C ASP A 4 -14.15 -22.57 13.21
N GLY A 5 -13.74 -23.57 12.42
CA GLY A 5 -12.75 -23.40 11.36
C GLY A 5 -13.29 -22.64 10.15
N LYS A 6 -14.60 -22.76 9.86
CA LYS A 6 -15.24 -22.01 8.77
C LYS A 6 -15.44 -20.53 9.13
N GLN A 7 -15.83 -20.27 10.38
CA GLN A 7 -16.03 -18.92 10.87
C GLN A 7 -14.71 -18.14 11.00
N SER A 8 -13.64 -18.81 11.47
CA SER A 8 -12.29 -18.24 11.49
C SER A 8 -11.80 -17.85 10.09
N LYS A 9 -11.93 -18.75 9.10
CA LYS A 9 -11.53 -18.44 7.71
C LYS A 9 -12.31 -17.26 7.10
N GLN A 10 -13.60 -17.13 7.42
CA GLN A 10 -14.40 -16.02 6.90
C GLN A 10 -14.00 -14.67 7.51
N VAL A 11 -13.54 -14.65 8.76
CA VAL A 11 -13.00 -13.43 9.39
C VAL A 11 -11.69 -13.01 8.73
N LEU A 12 -10.77 -13.96 8.50
CA LEU A 12 -9.51 -13.71 7.81
C LEU A 12 -9.74 -13.15 6.40
N LEU A 13 -10.69 -13.73 5.65
CA LEU A 13 -11.01 -13.28 4.30
C LEU A 13 -11.57 -11.85 4.28
N LYS A 14 -12.45 -11.51 5.22
CA LYS A 14 -13.01 -10.14 5.32
C LYS A 14 -11.93 -9.10 5.62
N GLU A 15 -11.00 -9.42 6.50
CA GLU A 15 -9.91 -8.50 6.83
C GLU A 15 -8.93 -8.37 5.66
N TYR A 16 -8.61 -9.48 5.00
CA TYR A 16 -7.83 -9.50 3.77
C TYR A 16 -8.47 -8.60 2.69
N GLU A 17 -9.77 -8.73 2.43
CA GLU A 17 -10.50 -7.92 1.44
C GLU A 17 -10.48 -6.43 1.81
N ARG A 18 -10.68 -6.11 3.09
CA ARG A 18 -10.64 -4.73 3.59
C ARG A 18 -9.26 -4.10 3.35
N LEU A 19 -8.18 -4.79 3.74
CA LEU A 19 -6.82 -4.31 3.59
C LEU A 19 -6.43 -4.19 2.12
N PHE A 20 -6.83 -5.15 1.29
CA PHE A 20 -6.60 -5.11 -0.15
C PHE A 20 -7.20 -3.86 -0.80
N GLU A 21 -8.47 -3.56 -0.51
CA GLU A 21 -9.12 -2.37 -1.06
C GLU A 21 -8.50 -1.06 -0.56
N VAL A 22 -8.12 -1.00 0.72
CA VAL A 22 -7.40 0.17 1.28
C VAL A 22 -6.06 0.39 0.56
N LEU A 23 -5.25 -0.66 0.40
CA LEU A 23 -3.95 -0.58 -0.26
C LEU A 23 -4.08 -0.25 -1.73
N LYS A 24 -5.03 -0.88 -2.43
CA LYS A 24 -5.30 -0.65 -3.85
C LYS A 24 -5.75 0.78 -4.12
N TYR A 25 -6.68 1.30 -3.31
CA TYR A 25 -7.10 2.70 -3.37
C TYR A 25 -5.92 3.64 -3.11
N SER A 26 -5.11 3.35 -2.09
CA SER A 26 -3.94 4.17 -1.75
C SER A 26 -2.91 4.20 -2.88
N MET A 27 -2.65 3.07 -3.54
CA MET A 27 -1.73 2.99 -4.68
C MET A 27 -2.28 3.60 -5.97
N HIS A 28 -3.60 3.79 -6.08
CA HIS A 28 -4.18 4.57 -7.17
C HIS A 28 -3.89 6.07 -6.98
N GLU A 29 -4.05 6.57 -5.76
CA GLU A 29 -4.03 8.00 -5.44
C GLU A 29 -2.62 8.55 -5.16
N LEU A 30 -1.77 7.76 -4.48
CA LEU A 30 -0.48 8.24 -3.98
C LEU A 30 0.53 8.54 -5.09
N PRO A 31 0.68 7.74 -6.17
CA PRO A 31 1.51 8.09 -7.33
C PRO A 31 1.06 9.37 -8.06
N ALA A 32 -0.24 9.66 -8.06
CA ALA A 32 -0.79 10.93 -8.56
C ALA A 32 -0.57 12.10 -7.59
N GLY A 33 -0.15 11.81 -6.35
CA GLY A 33 0.04 12.79 -5.28
C GLY A 33 -1.27 13.29 -4.68
N VAL A 34 -2.38 12.57 -4.85
CA VAL A 34 -3.75 13.06 -4.54
C VAL A 34 -4.34 12.45 -3.26
N ILE A 35 -3.69 11.43 -2.68
CA ILE A 35 -4.26 10.74 -1.51
C ILE A 35 -4.55 11.71 -0.35
N TRP A 36 -5.82 11.76 0.06
CA TRP A 36 -6.39 12.64 1.10
C TRP A 36 -6.31 14.16 0.88
N ASN A 37 -5.58 14.62 -0.15
CA ASN A 37 -5.46 15.97 -0.74
C ASN A 37 -4.10 16.05 -1.48
N PRO A 38 -3.87 17.04 -2.37
CA PRO A 38 -2.58 17.18 -3.05
C PRO A 38 -1.39 17.25 -2.07
N ASN A 39 -0.50 16.27 -2.14
CA ASN A 39 0.67 16.09 -1.26
C ASN A 39 0.34 16.00 0.25
N ALA A 40 -0.86 15.55 0.63
CA ALA A 40 -1.33 15.63 2.01
C ALA A 40 -1.09 14.37 2.86
N ALA A 41 -0.70 13.25 2.27
CA ALA A 41 -0.29 12.08 3.04
C ALA A 41 0.87 12.46 3.97
N THR A 42 0.69 12.22 5.26
CA THR A 42 1.72 12.45 6.27
C THR A 42 2.63 11.24 6.42
N THR A 43 3.82 11.43 6.98
CA THR A 43 4.71 10.32 7.36
C THR A 43 4.01 9.31 8.28
N LYS A 44 3.13 9.80 9.17
CA LYS A 44 2.35 8.93 10.06
C LYS A 44 1.40 8.04 9.27
N GLN A 45 0.65 8.60 8.32
CA GLN A 45 -0.25 7.81 7.48
C GLN A 45 0.49 6.83 6.57
N CYS A 46 1.68 7.17 6.09
CA CYS A 46 2.53 6.22 5.34
C CYS A 46 2.93 5.04 6.24
N ALA A 47 3.26 5.29 7.50
CA ALA A 47 3.59 4.23 8.47
C ALA A 47 2.37 3.37 8.83
N GLU A 48 1.18 3.96 8.94
CA GLU A 48 -0.08 3.22 9.13
C GLU A 48 -0.37 2.30 7.94
N LEU A 49 -0.25 2.80 6.70
CA LEU A 49 -0.40 1.99 5.48
C LEU A 49 0.67 0.89 5.36
N LEU A 50 1.89 1.14 5.85
CA LEU A 50 2.95 0.12 5.86
C LEU A 50 2.62 -1.01 6.85
N ASN A 51 2.04 -0.67 8.00
CA ASN A 51 1.54 -1.65 8.95
C ASN A 51 0.34 -2.45 8.40
N ASP A 52 -0.55 -1.80 7.65
CA ASP A 52 -1.62 -2.47 6.92
C ASP A 52 -1.07 -3.42 5.84
N LEU A 53 0.01 -3.03 5.14
CA LEU A 53 0.70 -3.87 4.17
C LEU A 53 1.30 -5.14 4.80
N TYR A 54 1.94 -5.04 5.97
CA TYR A 54 2.47 -6.20 6.68
C TYR A 54 1.36 -7.17 7.13
N GLN A 55 0.22 -6.63 7.59
CA GLN A 55 -0.93 -7.46 7.92
C GLN A 55 -1.52 -8.15 6.68
N PHE A 56 -1.61 -7.42 5.56
CA PHE A 56 -2.06 -7.95 4.29
C PHE A 56 -1.16 -9.08 3.77
N GLU A 57 0.17 -8.91 3.85
CA GLU A 57 1.14 -9.95 3.48
C GLU A 57 0.98 -11.21 4.34
N ALA A 58 0.83 -11.05 5.66
CA ALA A 58 0.60 -12.17 6.57
C ALA A 58 -0.69 -12.93 6.23
N LEU A 59 -1.80 -12.21 5.99
CA LEU A 59 -3.09 -12.81 5.62
C LEU A 59 -3.04 -13.47 4.23
N SER A 60 -2.33 -12.86 3.27
CA SER A 60 -2.13 -13.43 1.93
C SER A 60 -1.41 -14.78 2.02
N ASN A 61 -0.35 -14.85 2.82
CA ASN A 61 0.37 -16.09 3.08
C ASN A 61 -0.50 -17.15 3.79
N GLU A 62 -1.29 -16.75 4.79
CA GLU A 62 -2.20 -17.66 5.51
C GLU A 62 -3.31 -18.21 4.62
N LEU A 63 -3.83 -17.39 3.71
CA LEU A 63 -4.89 -17.77 2.76
C LEU A 63 -4.36 -18.46 1.50
N GLY A 64 -3.04 -18.44 1.27
CA GLY A 64 -2.39 -19.00 0.08
C GLY A 64 -2.67 -18.19 -1.19
N ILE A 65 -2.77 -16.86 -1.08
CA ILE A 65 -3.04 -15.94 -2.19
C ILE A 65 -1.75 -15.16 -2.49
N GLU A 66 -1.27 -15.20 -3.74
CA GLU A 66 -0.03 -14.56 -4.14
C GLU A 66 -0.24 -13.07 -4.47
N HIS A 67 0.59 -12.19 -3.89
CA HIS A 67 0.55 -10.73 -4.10
C HIS A 67 1.93 -10.07 -4.21
N ASP A 68 3.00 -10.83 -4.45
CA ASP A 68 4.39 -10.38 -4.30
C ASP A 68 4.69 -9.07 -5.05
N LYS A 69 4.24 -8.95 -6.30
CA LYS A 69 4.46 -7.74 -7.11
C LYS A 69 3.69 -6.54 -6.58
N PHE A 70 2.46 -6.75 -6.10
CA PHE A 70 1.64 -5.71 -5.50
C PHE A 70 2.29 -5.22 -4.20
N ILE A 71 2.71 -6.16 -3.35
CA ILE A 71 3.36 -5.88 -2.06
C ILE A 71 4.66 -5.10 -2.26
N GLN A 72 5.53 -5.54 -3.19
CA GLN A 72 6.76 -4.81 -3.51
C GLN A 72 6.49 -3.39 -4.02
N GLY A 73 5.48 -3.20 -4.87
CA GLY A 73 5.09 -1.88 -5.35
C GLY A 73 4.59 -0.97 -4.20
N CYS A 74 3.75 -1.51 -3.32
CA CYS A 74 3.26 -0.81 -2.14
C CYS A 74 4.40 -0.39 -1.22
N SER A 75 5.28 -1.32 -0.83
CA SER A 75 6.44 -1.06 0.04
C SER A 75 7.32 0.04 -0.54
N TRP A 76 7.65 -0.05 -1.84
CA TRP A 76 8.45 0.98 -2.50
C TRP A 76 7.85 2.37 -2.32
N HIS A 77 6.56 2.54 -2.60
CA HIS A 77 5.92 3.84 -2.46
C HIS A 77 5.85 4.33 -1.02
N LEU A 78 5.44 3.49 -0.08
CA LEU A 78 5.24 3.85 1.32
C LEU A 78 6.55 4.22 2.03
N GLU A 79 7.66 3.60 1.63
CA GLU A 79 9.00 3.96 2.10
C GLU A 79 9.51 5.26 1.47
N HIS A 80 9.17 5.50 0.21
CA HIS A 80 9.74 6.61 -0.57
C HIS A 80 8.94 7.90 -0.49
N TYR A 81 7.63 7.85 -0.24
CA TYR A 81 6.80 9.04 -0.15
C TYR A 81 7.22 9.99 0.99
N PRO A 82 7.51 9.52 2.22
CA PRO A 82 8.03 10.40 3.28
C PRO A 82 9.33 11.11 2.88
N HIS A 83 10.21 10.43 2.15
CA HIS A 83 11.44 11.04 1.62
C HIS A 83 11.16 12.14 0.60
N TYR A 84 10.16 11.96 -0.27
CA TYR A 84 9.69 13.00 -1.17
C TYR A 84 9.11 14.19 -0.40
N LEU A 85 8.26 13.97 0.61
CA LEU A 85 7.67 15.04 1.43
C LEU A 85 8.73 15.96 2.05
N SER A 86 9.84 15.40 2.52
CA SER A 86 10.96 16.17 3.10
C SER A 86 11.74 17.02 2.08
N ARG A 87 11.54 16.80 0.78
CA ARG A 87 12.34 17.38 -0.32
C ARG A 87 11.50 17.95 -1.46
N GLN A 88 10.19 18.17 -1.25
CA GLN A 88 9.25 18.53 -2.34
C GLN A 88 9.73 19.70 -3.21
N LYS A 89 10.39 20.72 -2.63
CA LYS A 89 10.94 21.88 -3.37
C LYS A 89 11.95 21.53 -4.47
N HIS A 90 12.48 20.31 -4.48
CA HIS A 90 13.46 19.84 -5.46
C HIS A 90 12.82 19.06 -6.63
N PHE A 91 11.51 18.83 -6.59
CA PHE A 91 10.79 18.05 -7.58
C PHE A 91 9.54 18.81 -8.03
N SER A 92 9.17 18.66 -9.31
CA SER A 92 7.91 19.19 -9.85
C SER A 92 6.69 18.43 -9.33
N GLY A 93 6.89 17.23 -8.78
CA GLY A 93 5.87 16.41 -8.14
C GLY A 93 6.39 15.01 -7.85
N TYR A 94 5.54 14.19 -7.22
CA TYR A 94 5.92 12.83 -6.82
C TYR A 94 6.21 11.92 -8.03
N ALA A 95 5.49 12.09 -9.15
CA ALA A 95 5.77 11.35 -10.38
C ALA A 95 7.22 11.53 -10.89
N GLN A 96 7.76 12.76 -10.84
CA GLN A 96 9.16 13.00 -11.17
C GLN A 96 10.09 12.30 -10.18
N TYR A 97 9.80 12.41 -8.88
CA TYR A 97 10.57 11.74 -7.83
C TYR A 97 10.66 10.22 -8.05
N ILE A 98 9.55 9.60 -8.46
CA ILE A 98 9.45 8.17 -8.80
C ILE A 98 10.37 7.84 -9.98
N GLN A 99 10.25 8.59 -11.07
CA GLN A 99 11.03 8.36 -12.30
C GLN A 99 12.53 8.48 -12.06
N GLU A 100 12.97 9.49 -11.31
CA GLU A 100 14.40 9.68 -10.99
C GLU A 100 15.01 8.55 -10.14
N ARG A 101 14.17 7.70 -9.53
CA ARG A 101 14.59 6.54 -8.73
C ARG A 101 14.25 5.20 -9.38
N ASN A 102 13.82 5.22 -10.65
CA ASN A 102 13.34 4.02 -11.36
C ASN A 102 12.24 3.26 -10.59
N GLY A 103 11.39 3.99 -9.87
CA GLY A 103 10.27 3.40 -9.12
C GLY A 103 9.06 3.05 -10.01
N PRO A 104 8.13 2.24 -9.51
CA PRO A 104 6.90 1.92 -10.24
C PRO A 104 5.98 3.15 -10.31
N LEU A 105 5.59 3.57 -11.51
CA LEU A 105 4.56 4.62 -11.67
C LEU A 105 3.14 4.09 -11.48
N ARG A 106 2.98 2.77 -11.57
CA ARG A 106 1.71 2.06 -11.41
C ARG A 106 1.98 0.80 -10.62
N VAL A 107 1.17 0.58 -9.59
CA VAL A 107 1.14 -0.68 -8.86
C VAL A 107 -0.16 -1.38 -9.25
N SER A 108 -0.03 -2.55 -9.87
CA SER A 108 -1.16 -3.40 -10.22
C SER A 108 -1.37 -4.42 -9.11
N ALA A 109 -2.59 -4.45 -8.60
CA ALA A 109 -3.12 -5.47 -7.71
C ALA A 109 -3.47 -6.76 -8.48
#